data_AF-A0A7C5XW37-F1
#
_entry.id   AF-A0A7C5XW37-F1
#
_cell.length_a   1.000
_cell.length_b   1.000
_cell.length_c   1.000
_cell.angle_alpha   90.00
_cell.angle_beta   90.00
_cell.angle_gamma   90.00
#
_symmetry.space_group_name_H-M   'P 1'
#
loop_
_entity.id
_entity.type
_entity.pdbx_description
1 polymer ?
#
loop_
_entity_poly.entity_id
_entity_poly.type
_entity_poly.pdbx_seq_one_letter_code
_entity_poly.pdbx_strand_id
1 'polypeptide(L)'
;MSCGKYLSVDCNKTDLAIIAFALIFTLIVASSVFFQQLEDNKALKSQEEYENTMAKKNDTVWAVRTPAVAGQFYPADAKQLESMIKEFMDEVDVYESNKPRAIISPHAGYIYSGLTASYGYKQLQGRSYKTVIVLAPSHFAHVSASIPNASHYETPLGLIPISPIAVELEEKKIIKHTSEAHDREHSLEVQLPFLQVMLGDFQLVPIVMGNVNPAEFAKKLEPYVDDDTLIIASSDLSHYHPYAEANSLDTSCVNHILTLDLKDVANDELCGVIPVMTVMEIARMRGWTPKLMDYRTSGDTAGDKNQVVGYASIVFHDGLNSEEEEFLLTLARDTLEKRVRFNETPKVDESRLTERLKADGACFVTYHENGDLRGCIGHLEARMPLYKCVMENAVNAAIHDPRFNPVKEAELDEIGIEVSVLTPPAELPHKDADDLLEKLTPLRDGVIIQSGYYQSTYLPQVWEQIPNKKEFLSQLCMKGGAGRDCWKNPETKILTYQAQVFSEKKETK
;
A
#
# COMPACT_ATOMS: atom_id res chain seq x y z
N MET A 1 -29.28 -62.91 89.25
CA MET A 1 -29.35 -63.71 88.00
C MET A 1 -29.78 -62.75 86.90
N SER A 2 -28.85 -62.20 86.13
CA SER A 2 -28.37 -62.73 84.83
C SER A 2 -29.33 -62.47 83.66
N CYS A 3 -28.81 -61.70 82.70
CA CYS A 3 -28.99 -61.71 81.24
C CYS A 3 -30.37 -61.49 80.57
N GLY A 4 -30.41 -60.45 79.74
CA GLY A 4 -31.34 -60.26 78.61
C GLY A 4 -31.01 -58.97 77.85
N LYS A 5 -29.90 -58.97 77.09
CA LYS A 5 -29.36 -57.81 76.35
C LYS A 5 -30.01 -57.64 74.96
N TYR A 6 -30.35 -56.39 74.66
CA TYR A 6 -30.16 -55.58 73.43
C TYR A 6 -30.31 -56.20 72.03
N LEU A 7 -31.19 -55.59 71.23
CA LEU A 7 -30.85 -54.98 69.93
C LEU A 7 -31.96 -53.97 69.54
N SER A 8 -31.81 -52.72 70.00
CA SER A 8 -32.50 -51.56 69.40
C SER A 8 -31.50 -50.88 68.48
N VAL A 9 -31.77 -50.87 67.18
CA VAL A 9 -30.95 -50.18 66.18
C VAL A 9 -31.34 -48.70 66.21
N ASP A 10 -30.46 -47.88 66.77
CA ASP A 10 -30.51 -46.43 66.60
C ASP A 10 -30.10 -46.08 65.17
N CYS A 11 -31.05 -45.57 64.39
CA CYS A 11 -30.81 -45.05 63.05
C CYS A 11 -30.08 -43.70 63.18
N ASN A 12 -28.78 -43.69 62.93
CA ASN A 12 -27.92 -42.53 63.13
C ASN A 12 -28.19 -41.46 62.05
N LYS A 13 -28.26 -40.19 62.46
CA LYS A 13 -28.52 -39.01 61.58
C LYS A 13 -27.55 -38.87 60.40
N THR A 14 -26.39 -39.52 60.45
CA THR A 14 -25.41 -39.59 59.36
C THR A 14 -25.89 -40.42 58.17
N ASP A 15 -26.67 -41.48 58.36
CA ASP A 15 -27.12 -42.34 57.27
C ASP A 15 -28.21 -41.66 56.42
N LEU A 16 -29.10 -40.88 57.04
CA LEU A 16 -30.08 -40.05 56.33
C LEU A 16 -29.40 -38.93 55.51
N ALA A 17 -28.31 -38.35 56.02
CA ALA A 17 -27.58 -37.32 55.30
C ALA A 17 -26.86 -37.88 54.05
N ILE A 18 -26.29 -39.08 54.16
CA ILE A 18 -25.63 -39.75 53.03
C ILE A 18 -26.65 -40.17 51.96
N ILE A 19 -27.81 -40.70 52.36
CA ILE A 19 -28.88 -41.05 51.41
C ILE A 19 -29.44 -39.81 50.71
N ALA A 20 -29.65 -38.70 51.45
CA ALA A 20 -30.08 -37.44 50.86
C ALA A 20 -29.06 -36.88 49.86
N PHE A 21 -27.76 -36.96 50.19
CA PHE A 21 -26.69 -36.52 49.30
C PHE A 21 -26.60 -37.39 48.03
N ALA A 22 -26.75 -38.71 48.17
CA ALA A 22 -26.74 -39.63 47.04
C ALA A 22 -27.93 -39.41 46.09
N LEU A 23 -29.12 -39.09 46.62
CA LEU A 23 -30.32 -38.76 45.84
C LEU A 23 -30.19 -37.41 45.12
N ILE A 24 -29.65 -36.39 45.80
CA ILE A 24 -29.38 -35.08 45.17
C ILE A 24 -28.34 -35.23 44.06
N PHE A 25 -27.29 -36.01 44.30
CA PHE A 25 -26.26 -36.25 43.30
C PHE A 25 -26.78 -37.01 42.07
N THR A 26 -27.62 -38.05 42.27
CA THR A 26 -28.25 -38.74 41.13
C THR A 26 -29.23 -37.84 40.37
N LEU A 27 -29.98 -36.97 41.04
CA LEU A 27 -30.84 -35.97 40.39
C LEU A 27 -30.04 -34.97 39.56
N ILE A 28 -28.90 -34.48 40.07
CA ILE A 28 -28.02 -33.56 39.34
C ILE A 28 -27.45 -34.23 38.10
N VAL A 29 -26.92 -35.45 38.22
CA VAL A 29 -26.35 -36.20 37.09
C VAL A 29 -27.42 -36.54 36.05
N ALA A 30 -28.62 -36.93 36.48
CA ALA A 30 -29.74 -37.18 35.55
C ALA A 30 -30.15 -35.90 34.80
N SER A 31 -30.18 -34.76 35.50
CA SER A 31 -30.50 -33.46 34.89
C SER A 31 -29.46 -33.00 33.88
N SER A 32 -28.17 -33.24 34.16
CA SER A 32 -27.08 -32.87 33.23
C SER A 32 -27.07 -33.75 32.00
N VAL A 33 -27.34 -35.06 32.14
CA VAL A 33 -27.46 -35.98 30.99
C VAL A 33 -28.65 -35.60 30.11
N PHE A 34 -29.79 -35.24 30.73
CA PHE A 34 -30.97 -34.79 29.99
C PHE A 34 -30.72 -33.46 29.24
N PHE A 35 -29.97 -32.54 29.86
CA PHE A 35 -29.58 -31.28 29.22
C PHE A 35 -28.64 -31.51 28.03
N GLN A 36 -27.64 -32.37 28.18
CA GLN A 36 -26.73 -32.75 27.10
C GLN A 36 -27.50 -33.36 25.92
N GLN A 37 -28.45 -34.26 26.21
CA GLN A 37 -29.26 -34.92 25.19
C GLN A 37 -30.23 -33.96 24.48
N LEU A 38 -30.65 -32.87 25.12
CA LEU A 38 -31.40 -31.79 24.49
C LEU A 38 -30.53 -30.91 23.59
N GLU A 39 -29.28 -30.66 23.98
CA GLU A 39 -28.30 -29.94 23.13
C GLU A 39 -27.92 -30.77 21.90
N ASP A 40 -27.67 -32.06 22.06
CA ASP A 40 -27.36 -32.97 20.95
C ASP A 40 -28.54 -33.08 19.96
N ASN A 41 -29.78 -33.12 20.45
CA ASN A 41 -30.97 -33.11 19.59
C ASN A 41 -31.20 -31.75 18.89
N LYS A 42 -30.81 -30.64 19.50
CA LYS A 42 -30.80 -29.32 18.85
C LYS A 42 -29.72 -29.25 17.77
N ALA A 43 -28.54 -29.78 18.04
CA ALA A 43 -27.43 -29.85 17.09
C ALA A 43 -27.81 -30.72 15.87
N LEU A 44 -28.39 -31.90 16.08
CA LEU A 44 -28.87 -32.78 15.00
C LEU A 44 -29.95 -32.11 14.13
N LYS A 45 -30.94 -31.45 14.74
CA LYS A 45 -31.95 -30.69 13.98
C LYS A 45 -31.35 -29.52 13.19
N SER A 46 -30.37 -28.82 13.78
CA SER A 46 -29.68 -27.73 13.09
C SER A 46 -28.82 -28.22 11.92
N GLN A 47 -28.26 -29.42 12.02
CA GLN A 47 -27.48 -30.04 10.95
C GLN A 47 -28.38 -30.58 9.83
N GLU A 48 -29.52 -31.17 10.18
CA GLU A 48 -30.52 -31.63 9.20
C GLU A 48 -31.20 -30.44 8.49
N GLU A 49 -31.40 -29.31 9.17
CA GLU A 49 -31.81 -28.03 8.55
C GLU A 49 -30.70 -27.44 7.67
N TYR A 50 -29.43 -27.51 8.09
CA TYR A 50 -28.29 -27.04 7.30
C TYR A 50 -28.10 -27.87 6.03
N GLU A 51 -28.19 -29.19 6.12
CA GLU A 51 -28.10 -30.11 4.98
C GLU A 51 -29.29 -29.95 4.02
N ASN A 52 -30.52 -29.73 4.53
CA ASN A 52 -31.67 -29.40 3.69
C ASN A 52 -31.58 -27.99 3.06
N THR A 53 -30.91 -27.05 3.71
CA THR A 53 -30.63 -25.70 3.17
C THR A 53 -29.55 -25.76 2.08
N MET A 54 -28.53 -26.60 2.25
CA MET A 54 -27.49 -26.86 1.26
C MET A 54 -28.00 -27.68 0.06
N ALA A 55 -28.90 -28.64 0.28
CA ALA A 55 -29.53 -29.41 -0.80
C ALA A 55 -30.45 -28.55 -1.68
N LYS A 56 -31.01 -27.45 -1.15
CA LYS A 56 -31.73 -26.42 -1.93
C LYS A 56 -30.82 -25.40 -2.62
N LYS A 57 -29.51 -25.41 -2.36
CA LYS A 57 -28.52 -24.42 -2.85
C LYS A 57 -27.92 -24.76 -4.22
N ASN A 58 -28.32 -25.88 -4.83
CA ASN A 58 -27.87 -26.26 -6.18
C ASN A 58 -28.68 -25.65 -7.33
N ASP A 59 -29.64 -24.77 -7.05
CA ASP A 59 -30.41 -23.97 -8.02
C ASP A 59 -30.31 -22.45 -7.74
N THR A 60 -29.16 -21.95 -7.27
CA THR A 60 -28.99 -20.51 -7.07
C THR A 60 -28.69 -19.83 -8.42
N VAL A 61 -29.68 -19.20 -9.04
CA VAL A 61 -29.44 -18.26 -10.15
C VAL A 61 -28.81 -17.01 -9.57
N TRP A 62 -27.48 -16.91 -9.66
CA TRP A 62 -26.77 -15.68 -9.31
C TRP A 62 -27.09 -14.59 -10.34
N ALA A 63 -27.36 -13.37 -9.88
CA ALA A 63 -27.24 -12.20 -10.74
C ALA A 63 -25.74 -11.95 -10.96
N VAL A 64 -25.26 -12.04 -12.20
CA VAL A 64 -23.83 -12.01 -12.53
C VAL A 64 -23.54 -10.86 -13.49
N ARG A 65 -22.50 -10.08 -13.18
CA ARG A 65 -21.91 -9.11 -14.12
C ARG A 65 -20.88 -9.87 -14.98
N THR A 66 -21.23 -10.14 -16.24
CA THR A 66 -20.39 -10.84 -17.22
C THR A 66 -19.24 -9.96 -17.73
N PRO A 67 -18.09 -10.52 -18.16
CA PRO A 67 -17.00 -9.72 -18.72
C PRO A 67 -17.42 -9.01 -20.02
N ALA A 68 -17.04 -7.74 -20.17
CA ALA A 68 -17.32 -6.91 -21.33
C ALA A 68 -16.17 -6.90 -22.35
N VAL A 69 -14.93 -7.19 -21.90
CA VAL A 69 -13.72 -7.05 -22.73
C VAL A 69 -12.82 -8.29 -22.78
N ALA A 70 -13.28 -9.44 -22.25
CA ALA A 70 -12.60 -10.71 -22.43
C ALA A 70 -12.47 -11.06 -23.93
N GLY A 71 -11.27 -11.44 -24.34
CA GLY A 71 -10.90 -11.65 -25.75
C GLY A 71 -10.49 -10.38 -26.51
N GLN A 72 -10.57 -9.21 -25.87
CA GLN A 72 -10.13 -7.93 -26.45
C GLN A 72 -8.98 -7.31 -25.64
N PHE A 73 -9.19 -7.10 -24.34
CA PHE A 73 -8.19 -6.48 -23.46
C PHE A 73 -7.28 -7.53 -22.82
N TYR A 74 -7.78 -8.74 -22.64
CA TYR A 74 -7.06 -9.88 -22.08
C TYR A 74 -7.66 -11.18 -22.65
N PRO A 75 -6.97 -12.34 -22.62
CA PRO A 75 -7.48 -13.58 -23.19
C PRO A 75 -8.82 -14.05 -22.60
N ALA A 76 -9.74 -14.52 -23.44
CA ALA A 76 -11.00 -15.11 -23.00
C ALA A 76 -10.85 -16.56 -22.50
N ASP A 77 -9.76 -17.25 -22.87
CA ASP A 77 -9.45 -18.58 -22.37
C ASP A 77 -8.74 -18.49 -21.00
N ALA A 78 -9.27 -19.21 -20.01
CA ALA A 78 -8.80 -19.16 -18.64
C ALA A 78 -7.31 -19.52 -18.49
N LYS A 79 -6.84 -20.55 -19.21
CA LYS A 79 -5.45 -21.01 -19.12
C LYS A 79 -4.49 -20.02 -19.77
N GLN A 80 -4.86 -19.46 -20.91
CA GLN A 80 -4.07 -18.40 -21.57
C GLN A 80 -3.98 -17.15 -20.69
N LEU A 81 -5.10 -16.74 -20.08
CA LEU A 81 -5.13 -15.59 -19.17
C LEU A 81 -4.25 -15.81 -17.95
N GLU A 82 -4.37 -16.97 -17.29
CA GLU A 82 -3.56 -17.30 -16.13
C GLU A 82 -2.06 -17.40 -16.48
N SER A 83 -1.72 -18.00 -17.63
CA SER A 83 -0.31 -18.08 -18.10
C SER A 83 0.26 -16.69 -18.36
N MET A 84 -0.47 -15.84 -19.07
CA MET A 84 -0.03 -14.47 -19.38
C MET A 84 0.23 -13.66 -18.12
N ILE A 85 -0.65 -13.74 -17.11
CA ILE A 85 -0.45 -13.05 -15.84
C ILE A 85 0.78 -13.61 -15.11
N LYS A 86 0.95 -14.94 -15.06
CA LYS A 86 2.13 -15.55 -14.40
C LYS A 86 3.44 -15.15 -15.08
N GLU A 87 3.47 -15.11 -16.40
CA GLU A 87 4.64 -14.64 -17.17
C GLU A 87 5.01 -13.20 -16.79
N PHE A 88 4.04 -12.29 -16.66
CA PHE A 88 4.34 -10.95 -16.16
C PHE A 88 4.84 -10.96 -14.71
N MET A 89 4.27 -11.79 -13.85
CA MET A 89 4.65 -11.90 -12.43
C MET A 89 6.05 -12.49 -12.23
N ASP A 90 6.55 -13.30 -13.17
CA ASP A 90 7.88 -13.91 -13.10
C ASP A 90 9.00 -12.91 -13.44
N GLU A 91 8.67 -11.80 -14.11
CA GLU A 91 9.59 -10.69 -14.41
C GLU A 91 9.72 -9.69 -13.24
N VAL A 92 8.93 -9.86 -12.17
CA VAL A 92 8.81 -8.90 -11.06
C VAL A 92 9.27 -9.54 -9.75
N ASP A 93 10.23 -8.91 -9.09
CA ASP A 93 10.64 -9.29 -7.74
C ASP A 93 9.65 -8.74 -6.68
N VAL A 94 9.61 -9.41 -5.52
CA VAL A 94 8.90 -8.90 -4.35
C VAL A 94 9.84 -7.96 -3.60
N TYR A 95 9.47 -6.69 -3.51
CA TYR A 95 10.30 -5.64 -2.90
C TYR A 95 9.83 -5.28 -1.48
N GLU A 96 8.59 -5.61 -1.11
CA GLU A 96 7.93 -5.08 0.09
C GLU A 96 7.97 -5.98 1.32
N SER A 97 8.41 -5.43 2.46
CA SER A 97 8.20 -6.03 3.77
C SER A 97 6.81 -5.73 4.35
N ASN A 98 6.25 -4.57 4.01
CA ASN A 98 4.99 -4.08 4.57
C ASN A 98 3.79 -4.59 3.76
N LYS A 99 2.64 -4.79 4.41
CA LYS A 99 1.41 -5.25 3.75
C LYS A 99 0.87 -4.11 2.86
N PRO A 100 0.68 -4.31 1.54
CA PRO A 100 0.03 -3.31 0.70
C PRO A 100 -1.38 -2.97 1.20
N ARG A 101 -1.74 -1.69 1.16
CA ARG A 101 -3.02 -1.15 1.60
C ARG A 101 -3.87 -0.65 0.45
N ALA A 102 -3.21 -0.05 -0.54
CA ALA A 102 -3.83 0.28 -1.81
C ALA A 102 -2.87 0.13 -2.98
N ILE A 103 -3.41 0.00 -4.19
CA ILE A 103 -2.64 -0.03 -5.44
C ILE A 103 -3.33 0.91 -6.44
N ILE A 104 -2.58 1.83 -7.04
CA ILE A 104 -2.97 2.46 -8.30
C ILE A 104 -2.43 1.58 -9.43
N SER A 105 -3.30 1.20 -10.36
CA SER A 105 -2.99 0.23 -11.43
C SER A 105 -3.62 0.67 -12.76
N PRO A 106 -2.90 0.49 -13.90
CA PRO A 106 -3.41 0.83 -15.21
C PRO A 106 -4.55 -0.11 -15.64
N HIS A 107 -5.34 0.32 -16.62
CA HIS A 107 -6.48 -0.44 -17.15
C HIS A 107 -6.57 -0.53 -18.67
N ALA A 108 -5.50 -0.20 -19.38
CA ALA A 108 -5.35 -0.58 -20.79
C ALA A 108 -5.31 -2.12 -20.98
N GLY A 109 -5.35 -2.56 -22.24
CA GLY A 109 -5.21 -3.98 -22.57
C GLY A 109 -3.86 -4.55 -22.09
N TYR A 110 -3.85 -5.81 -21.66
CA TYR A 110 -2.72 -6.45 -20.97
C TYR A 110 -1.44 -6.49 -21.79
N ILE A 111 -1.55 -6.53 -23.12
CA ILE A 111 -0.39 -6.43 -24.02
C ILE A 111 0.39 -5.12 -23.85
N TYR A 112 -0.28 -4.05 -23.41
CA TYR A 112 0.34 -2.74 -23.22
C TYR A 112 0.73 -2.48 -21.76
N SER A 113 -0.16 -2.78 -20.82
CA SER A 113 -0.04 -2.35 -19.41
C SER A 113 0.09 -3.50 -18.41
N GLY A 114 -0.07 -4.75 -18.84
CA GLY A 114 -0.15 -5.92 -17.95
C GLY A 114 1.14 -6.14 -17.14
N LEU A 115 2.31 -5.92 -17.75
CA LEU A 115 3.59 -5.97 -17.05
C LEU A 115 3.69 -4.88 -15.98
N THR A 116 3.36 -3.62 -16.31
CA THR A 116 3.37 -2.52 -15.34
C THR A 116 2.39 -2.77 -14.19
N ALA A 117 1.17 -3.24 -14.46
CA ALA A 117 0.22 -3.63 -13.41
C ALA A 117 0.79 -4.71 -12.47
N SER A 118 1.55 -5.68 -13.03
CA SER A 118 2.14 -6.78 -12.26
C SER A 118 3.15 -6.31 -11.22
N TYR A 119 3.84 -5.19 -11.43
CA TYR A 119 4.76 -4.62 -10.43
C TYR A 119 4.08 -4.32 -9.09
N GLY A 120 2.83 -3.84 -9.11
CA GLY A 120 2.03 -3.63 -7.90
C GLY A 120 1.39 -4.92 -7.38
N TYR A 121 0.74 -5.68 -8.27
CA TYR A 121 0.01 -6.89 -7.86
C TYR A 121 0.91 -7.99 -7.31
N LYS A 122 2.15 -8.14 -7.81
CA LYS A 122 3.13 -9.10 -7.28
C LYS A 122 3.42 -8.88 -5.80
N GLN A 123 3.32 -7.64 -5.31
CA GLN A 123 3.57 -7.32 -3.90
C GLN A 123 2.50 -7.90 -2.96
N LEU A 124 1.39 -8.41 -3.49
CA LEU A 124 0.36 -9.14 -2.74
C LEU A 124 0.76 -10.61 -2.46
N GLN A 125 1.86 -11.11 -3.02
CA GLN A 125 2.27 -12.51 -2.90
C GLN A 125 2.40 -12.94 -1.43
N GLY A 126 1.72 -14.03 -1.07
CA GLY A 126 1.74 -14.59 0.29
C GLY A 126 0.95 -13.76 1.30
N ARG A 127 0.16 -12.77 0.86
CA ARG A 127 -0.75 -11.98 1.69
C ARG A 127 -2.19 -12.42 1.43
N SER A 128 -3.06 -12.17 2.41
CA SER A 128 -4.49 -12.42 2.30
C SER A 128 -5.28 -11.14 2.59
N TYR A 129 -6.35 -10.95 1.83
CA TYR A 129 -7.32 -9.88 2.00
C TYR A 129 -8.71 -10.47 1.91
N LYS A 130 -9.57 -10.14 2.86
CA LYS A 130 -10.95 -10.60 2.87
C LYS A 130 -11.81 -9.79 1.89
N THR A 131 -11.51 -8.49 1.81
CA THR A 131 -12.26 -7.54 0.99
C THR A 131 -11.31 -6.84 0.04
N VAL A 132 -11.70 -6.72 -1.23
CA VAL A 132 -11.03 -5.86 -2.20
C VAL A 132 -12.03 -4.82 -2.70
N ILE A 133 -11.71 -3.55 -2.50
CA ILE A 133 -12.47 -2.42 -3.03
C ILE A 133 -11.79 -1.99 -4.32
N VAL A 134 -12.51 -2.00 -5.44
CA VAL A 134 -11.99 -1.49 -6.72
C VAL A 134 -12.73 -0.20 -7.06
N LEU A 135 -11.97 0.90 -7.13
CA LEU A 135 -12.40 2.22 -7.52
C LEU A 135 -11.99 2.46 -8.98
N ALA A 136 -12.97 2.69 -9.85
CA ALA A 136 -12.76 2.75 -11.29
C ALA A 136 -13.46 3.99 -11.89
N PRO A 137 -12.87 4.70 -12.87
CA PRO A 137 -13.56 5.79 -13.54
C PRO A 137 -14.70 5.27 -14.42
N SER A 138 -15.72 6.10 -14.62
CA SER A 138 -16.78 5.83 -15.59
C SER A 138 -16.47 6.43 -16.97
N HIS A 139 -16.32 5.58 -17.97
CA HIS A 139 -16.10 5.96 -19.37
C HIS A 139 -17.40 6.10 -20.17
N PHE A 140 -18.45 5.39 -19.76
CA PHE A 140 -19.66 5.24 -20.58
C PHE A 140 -20.92 5.86 -19.98
N ALA A 141 -20.91 6.23 -18.71
CA ALA A 141 -22.09 6.74 -18.02
C ALA A 141 -21.77 7.97 -17.15
N HIS A 142 -22.77 8.85 -17.01
CA HIS A 142 -22.68 9.97 -16.08
C HIS A 142 -23.27 9.53 -14.73
N VAL A 143 -22.40 9.17 -13.79
CA VAL A 143 -22.78 8.73 -12.45
C VAL A 143 -22.06 9.54 -11.38
N SER A 144 -22.50 9.39 -10.13
CA SER A 144 -21.72 9.83 -8.97
C SER A 144 -20.77 8.70 -8.55
N ALA A 145 -21.22 7.79 -7.68
CA ALA A 145 -20.58 6.50 -7.45
C ALA A 145 -21.61 5.40 -7.66
N SER A 146 -21.23 4.33 -8.36
CA SER A 146 -22.11 3.23 -8.76
C SER A 146 -21.55 1.86 -8.42
N ILE A 147 -22.43 0.94 -8.03
CA ILE A 147 -22.20 -0.52 -7.99
C ILE A 147 -23.16 -1.21 -8.97
N PRO A 148 -22.88 -2.43 -9.45
CA PRO A 148 -23.79 -3.17 -10.31
C PRO A 148 -24.85 -3.93 -9.49
N ASN A 149 -26.00 -4.18 -10.09
CA ASN A 149 -27.06 -5.01 -9.53
C ASN A 149 -26.74 -6.47 -9.85
N ALA A 150 -25.71 -6.95 -9.17
CA ALA A 150 -25.21 -8.29 -9.29
C ALA A 150 -24.86 -8.82 -7.89
N SER A 151 -24.81 -10.13 -7.78
CA SER A 151 -24.27 -10.84 -6.62
C SER A 151 -22.81 -11.25 -6.84
N HIS A 152 -22.37 -11.36 -8.10
CA HIS A 152 -21.03 -11.79 -8.47
C HIS A 152 -20.54 -11.03 -9.72
N TYR A 153 -19.22 -10.87 -9.82
CA TYR A 153 -18.53 -10.58 -11.08
C TYR A 153 -18.01 -11.88 -11.68
N GLU A 154 -18.07 -12.00 -13.00
CA GLU A 154 -17.46 -13.10 -13.74
C GLU A 154 -16.22 -12.63 -14.49
N THR A 155 -15.18 -13.46 -14.46
CA THR A 155 -14.02 -13.39 -15.35
C THR A 155 -13.81 -14.79 -15.96
N PRO A 156 -12.91 -14.94 -16.94
CA PRO A 156 -12.52 -16.27 -17.42
C PRO A 156 -11.97 -17.21 -16.32
N LEU A 157 -11.49 -16.67 -15.20
CA LEU A 157 -10.93 -17.45 -14.08
C LEU A 157 -12.00 -17.88 -13.06
N GLY A 158 -13.23 -17.39 -13.17
CA GLY A 158 -14.35 -17.78 -12.31
C GLY A 158 -15.11 -16.59 -11.71
N LEU A 159 -15.99 -16.89 -10.76
CA LEU A 159 -16.86 -15.91 -10.10
C LEU A 159 -16.16 -15.27 -8.88
N ILE A 160 -16.42 -13.97 -8.69
CA ILE A 160 -16.00 -13.20 -7.53
C ILE A 160 -17.25 -12.68 -6.82
N PRO A 161 -17.51 -13.05 -5.55
CA PRO A 161 -18.69 -12.59 -4.83
C PRO A 161 -18.62 -11.10 -4.50
N ILE A 162 -19.73 -10.39 -4.66
CA ILE A 162 -19.86 -9.00 -4.20
C ILE A 162 -20.01 -8.98 -2.68
N SER A 163 -19.19 -8.16 -2.03
CA SER A 163 -19.14 -8.02 -0.57
C SER A 163 -20.42 -7.37 -0.02
N PRO A 164 -20.90 -7.79 1.17
CA PRO A 164 -21.98 -7.10 1.87
C PRO A 164 -21.70 -5.61 2.12
N ILE A 165 -20.43 -5.18 2.14
CA ILE A 165 -20.05 -3.77 2.25
C ILE A 165 -20.63 -2.95 1.09
N ALA A 166 -20.67 -3.50 -0.14
CA ALA A 166 -21.25 -2.80 -1.28
C ALA A 166 -22.75 -2.50 -1.06
N VAL A 167 -23.48 -3.47 -0.51
CA VAL A 167 -24.91 -3.35 -0.16
C VAL A 167 -25.10 -2.31 0.94
N GLU A 168 -24.27 -2.34 1.99
CA GLU A 168 -24.33 -1.37 3.08
C GLU A 168 -24.06 0.08 2.59
N LEU A 169 -23.11 0.26 1.68
CA LEU A 169 -22.82 1.56 1.06
C LEU A 169 -24.00 2.08 0.24
N GLU A 170 -24.72 1.20 -0.46
CA GLU A 170 -25.96 1.55 -1.18
C GLU A 170 -27.09 1.92 -0.22
N GLU A 171 -27.33 1.13 0.83
CA GLU A 171 -28.36 1.39 1.85
C GLU A 171 -28.14 2.74 2.56
N LYS A 172 -26.87 3.07 2.84
CA LYS A 172 -26.48 4.37 3.39
C LYS A 172 -26.47 5.51 2.36
N LYS A 173 -26.84 5.23 1.11
CA LYS A 173 -26.90 6.20 -0.01
C LYS A 173 -25.54 6.87 -0.28
N ILE A 174 -24.45 6.20 0.05
CA ILE A 174 -23.09 6.62 -0.31
C ILE A 174 -22.84 6.32 -1.78
N ILE A 175 -23.40 5.21 -2.27
CA ILE A 175 -23.31 4.72 -3.65
C ILE A 175 -24.74 4.43 -4.14
N LYS A 176 -24.95 4.37 -5.45
CA LYS A 176 -26.22 3.96 -6.08
C LYS A 176 -26.02 2.78 -7.02
N HIS A 177 -27.09 2.08 -7.34
CA HIS A 177 -27.08 1.18 -8.49
C HIS A 177 -27.33 1.94 -9.82
N THR A 178 -26.49 1.75 -10.83
CA THR A 178 -26.71 2.24 -12.20
C THR A 178 -26.12 1.29 -13.24
N SER A 179 -26.95 0.47 -13.87
CA SER A 179 -26.53 -0.58 -14.82
C SER A 179 -25.64 -0.07 -15.95
N GLU A 180 -26.00 1.08 -16.54
CA GLU A 180 -25.29 1.67 -17.68
C GLU A 180 -23.83 2.01 -17.35
N ALA A 181 -23.50 2.20 -16.08
CA ALA A 181 -22.13 2.45 -15.62
C ALA A 181 -21.25 1.19 -15.56
N HIS A 182 -21.83 0.00 -15.68
CA HIS A 182 -21.10 -1.28 -15.52
C HIS A 182 -21.13 -2.18 -16.75
N ASP A 183 -22.19 -2.10 -17.57
CA ASP A 183 -22.42 -3.03 -18.69
C ASP A 183 -21.28 -3.06 -19.72
N ARG A 184 -20.63 -1.91 -19.94
CA ARG A 184 -19.52 -1.74 -20.90
C ARG A 184 -18.22 -1.32 -20.24
N GLU A 185 -18.24 -1.03 -18.95
CA GLU A 185 -17.09 -0.47 -18.24
C GLU A 185 -15.98 -1.50 -18.10
N HIS A 186 -14.78 -1.15 -18.52
CA HIS A 186 -13.63 -2.04 -18.55
C HIS A 186 -12.64 -1.72 -17.43
N SER A 187 -12.59 -0.46 -16.97
CA SER A 187 -11.57 0.02 -16.03
C SER A 187 -11.57 -0.75 -14.71
N LEU A 188 -12.73 -1.23 -14.26
CA LEU A 188 -12.87 -2.11 -13.11
C LEU A 188 -12.51 -3.57 -13.43
N GLU A 189 -13.05 -4.08 -14.54
CA GLU A 189 -12.98 -5.48 -14.93
C GLU A 189 -11.54 -5.96 -15.11
N VAL A 190 -10.70 -5.16 -15.77
CA VAL A 190 -9.32 -5.56 -16.09
C VAL A 190 -8.42 -5.71 -14.85
N GLN A 191 -8.85 -5.23 -13.69
CA GLN A 191 -8.15 -5.44 -12.42
C GLN A 191 -8.41 -6.84 -11.84
N LEU A 192 -9.55 -7.45 -12.16
CA LEU A 192 -10.06 -8.64 -11.48
C LEU A 192 -9.24 -9.92 -11.74
N PRO A 193 -8.76 -10.21 -12.97
CA PRO A 193 -7.93 -11.39 -13.21
C PRO A 193 -6.63 -11.38 -12.41
N PHE A 194 -5.95 -10.23 -12.31
CA PHE A 194 -4.76 -10.08 -11.48
C PHE A 194 -5.03 -10.42 -10.01
N LEU A 195 -6.13 -9.89 -9.47
CA LEU A 195 -6.55 -10.16 -8.09
C LEU A 195 -6.85 -11.64 -7.85
N GLN A 196 -7.53 -12.32 -8.77
CA GLN A 196 -7.83 -13.75 -8.63
C GLN A 196 -6.56 -14.61 -8.66
N VAL A 197 -5.60 -14.30 -9.54
CA VAL A 197 -4.32 -15.02 -9.58
C VAL A 197 -3.51 -14.81 -8.30
N MET A 198 -3.51 -13.59 -7.76
CA MET A 198 -2.67 -13.25 -6.60
C MET A 198 -3.26 -13.63 -5.25
N LEU A 199 -4.58 -13.48 -5.08
CA LEU A 199 -5.24 -13.62 -3.77
C LEU A 199 -6.06 -14.91 -3.64
N GLY A 200 -6.50 -15.49 -4.76
CA GLY A 200 -7.51 -16.55 -4.75
C GLY A 200 -8.87 -16.01 -4.29
N ASP A 201 -9.32 -16.42 -3.11
CA ASP A 201 -10.64 -16.09 -2.58
C ASP A 201 -10.67 -14.70 -1.90
N PHE A 202 -11.54 -13.81 -2.38
CA PHE A 202 -11.84 -12.53 -1.76
C PHE A 202 -13.27 -12.06 -2.11
N GLN A 203 -13.79 -11.08 -1.37
CA GLN A 203 -15.06 -10.41 -1.67
C GLN A 203 -14.82 -9.04 -2.30
N LEU A 204 -15.57 -8.70 -3.34
CA LEU A 204 -15.37 -7.49 -4.14
C LEU A 204 -16.35 -6.37 -3.76
N VAL A 205 -15.87 -5.14 -3.62
CA VAL A 205 -16.68 -3.91 -3.60
C VAL A 205 -16.39 -3.13 -4.89
N PRO A 206 -17.20 -3.30 -5.96
CA PRO A 206 -16.87 -2.78 -7.28
C PRO A 206 -17.52 -1.42 -7.55
N ILE A 207 -16.76 -0.34 -7.34
CA ILE A 207 -17.27 1.04 -7.39
C ILE A 207 -16.81 1.74 -8.67
N VAL A 208 -17.75 2.07 -9.55
CA VAL A 208 -17.53 2.95 -10.70
C VAL A 208 -17.84 4.40 -10.31
N MET A 209 -16.89 5.30 -10.52
CA MET A 209 -16.90 6.68 -10.05
C MET A 209 -16.95 7.64 -11.24
N GLY A 210 -17.86 8.59 -11.18
CA GLY A 210 -17.93 9.75 -12.07
C GLY A 210 -17.80 11.03 -11.25
N ASN A 211 -18.86 11.84 -11.21
CA ASN A 211 -18.85 13.14 -10.56
C ASN A 211 -19.11 13.02 -9.04
N VAL A 212 -18.05 12.84 -8.25
CA VAL A 212 -18.05 12.92 -6.78
C VAL A 212 -16.88 13.75 -6.28
N ASN A 213 -17.04 14.38 -5.12
CA ASN A 213 -15.92 14.99 -4.41
C ASN A 213 -15.06 13.87 -3.77
N PRO A 214 -13.78 13.71 -4.15
CA PRO A 214 -12.94 12.62 -3.64
C PRO A 214 -12.75 12.64 -2.13
N ALA A 215 -12.55 13.83 -1.54
CA ALA A 215 -12.32 13.99 -0.10
C ALA A 215 -13.54 13.59 0.74
N GLU A 216 -14.74 14.02 0.31
CA GLU A 216 -15.98 13.63 0.99
C GLU A 216 -16.29 12.14 0.83
N PHE A 217 -15.99 11.57 -0.34
CA PHE A 217 -16.20 10.14 -0.59
C PHE A 217 -15.22 9.29 0.22
N ALA A 218 -13.94 9.67 0.24
CA ALA A 218 -12.90 9.03 1.05
C ALA A 218 -13.29 8.96 2.53
N LYS A 219 -13.78 10.06 3.12
CA LYS A 219 -14.27 10.07 4.52
C LYS A 219 -15.42 9.10 4.79
N LYS A 220 -16.26 8.83 3.79
CA LYS A 220 -17.39 7.89 3.90
C LYS A 220 -16.94 6.44 3.68
N LEU A 221 -15.89 6.22 2.90
CA LEU A 221 -15.36 4.90 2.57
C LEU A 221 -14.34 4.39 3.60
N GLU A 222 -13.54 5.29 4.18
CA GLU A 222 -12.49 5.01 5.15
C GLU A 222 -12.92 4.09 6.33
N PRO A 223 -14.15 4.20 6.87
CA PRO A 223 -14.59 3.29 7.94
C PRO A 223 -14.70 1.81 7.55
N TYR A 224 -14.70 1.49 6.25
CA TYR A 224 -14.74 0.11 5.72
C TYR A 224 -13.34 -0.42 5.35
N VAL A 225 -12.32 0.39 5.60
CA VAL A 225 -10.93 0.07 5.30
C VAL A 225 -10.28 -0.41 6.60
N ASP A 226 -10.15 -1.72 6.75
CA ASP A 226 -9.47 -2.36 7.87
C ASP A 226 -8.17 -3.04 7.41
N ASP A 227 -7.56 -3.84 8.29
CA ASP A 227 -6.29 -4.48 7.99
C ASP A 227 -6.38 -5.56 6.90
N ASP A 228 -7.57 -6.08 6.61
CA ASP A 228 -7.84 -7.13 5.62
C ASP A 228 -8.57 -6.59 4.37
N THR A 229 -8.66 -5.26 4.25
CA THR A 229 -9.17 -4.57 3.06
C THR A 229 -8.01 -4.09 2.18
N LEU A 230 -8.06 -4.43 0.89
CA LEU A 230 -7.20 -3.86 -0.15
C LEU A 230 -8.02 -2.87 -1.00
N ILE A 231 -7.45 -1.73 -1.35
CA ILE A 231 -8.08 -0.79 -2.29
C ILE A 231 -7.31 -0.77 -3.61
N ILE A 232 -7.99 -0.89 -4.73
CA ILE A 232 -7.43 -0.69 -6.07
C ILE A 232 -8.03 0.59 -6.65
N ALA A 233 -7.19 1.55 -7.03
CA ALA A 233 -7.59 2.68 -7.86
C ALA A 233 -7.14 2.43 -9.30
N SER A 234 -8.10 2.36 -10.21
CA SER A 234 -7.85 2.06 -11.61
C SER A 234 -7.60 3.34 -12.41
N SER A 235 -6.41 3.50 -12.98
CA SER A 235 -6.07 4.66 -13.81
C SER A 235 -4.88 4.41 -14.74
N ASP A 236 -5.05 4.75 -16.01
CA ASP A 236 -3.95 5.14 -16.91
C ASP A 236 -3.61 6.63 -16.68
N LEU A 237 -2.44 7.08 -17.16
CA LEU A 237 -1.94 8.46 -17.04
C LEU A 237 -2.22 9.27 -18.31
N SER A 238 -1.23 9.99 -18.87
CA SER A 238 -1.41 10.83 -20.06
C SER A 238 -1.82 10.03 -21.30
N HIS A 239 -2.52 10.67 -22.24
CA HIS A 239 -3.10 10.03 -23.42
C HIS A 239 -2.72 10.74 -24.73
N TYR A 240 -2.18 9.96 -25.68
CA TYR A 240 -1.93 10.36 -27.07
C TYR A 240 -0.91 11.48 -27.28
N HIS A 241 -0.01 11.68 -26.31
CA HIS A 241 1.13 12.58 -26.43
C HIS A 241 2.33 11.90 -27.10
N PRO A 242 3.22 12.65 -27.76
CA PRO A 242 4.54 12.14 -28.15
C PRO A 242 5.31 11.62 -26.93
N TYR A 243 6.11 10.57 -27.13
CA TYR A 243 6.80 9.86 -26.05
C TYR A 243 7.49 10.77 -25.02
N ALA A 244 8.27 11.75 -25.46
CA ALA A 244 9.00 12.64 -24.54
C ALA A 244 8.09 13.56 -23.72
N GLU A 245 6.97 14.01 -24.30
CA GLU A 245 5.98 14.85 -23.63
C GLU A 245 5.18 14.03 -22.62
N ALA A 246 4.72 12.84 -23.00
CA ALA A 246 4.06 11.89 -22.10
C ALA A 246 4.92 11.59 -20.87
N ASN A 247 6.21 11.24 -21.08
CA ASN A 247 7.15 11.01 -19.99
C ASN A 247 7.26 12.22 -19.05
N SER A 248 7.29 13.44 -19.57
CA SER A 248 7.37 14.65 -18.75
C SER A 248 6.11 14.88 -17.93
N LEU A 249 4.93 14.76 -18.55
CA LEU A 249 3.64 14.94 -17.88
C LEU A 249 3.42 13.87 -16.80
N ASP A 250 3.67 12.61 -17.16
CA ASP A 250 3.49 11.48 -16.25
C ASP A 250 4.47 11.53 -15.08
N THR A 251 5.72 11.95 -15.30
CA THR A 251 6.70 12.13 -14.22
C THR A 251 6.19 13.15 -13.20
N SER A 252 5.62 14.28 -13.66
CA SER A 252 5.02 15.27 -12.78
C SER A 252 3.84 14.69 -12.01
N CYS A 253 2.95 13.98 -12.71
CA CYS A 253 1.75 13.39 -12.11
C CYS A 253 2.10 12.34 -11.05
N VAL A 254 3.01 11.44 -11.37
CA VAL A 254 3.54 10.45 -10.43
C VAL A 254 4.13 11.15 -9.22
N ASN A 255 4.90 12.23 -9.39
CA ASN A 255 5.45 12.96 -8.25
C ASN A 255 4.36 13.58 -7.35
N HIS A 256 3.32 14.18 -7.93
CA HIS A 256 2.19 14.69 -7.14
C HIS A 256 1.48 13.57 -6.37
N ILE A 257 1.35 12.37 -6.94
CA ILE A 257 0.82 11.20 -6.23
C ILE A 257 1.76 10.77 -5.10
N LEU A 258 3.07 10.66 -5.36
CA LEU A 258 4.07 10.23 -4.39
C LEU A 258 4.20 11.18 -3.19
N THR A 259 3.92 12.46 -3.41
CA THR A 259 3.95 13.50 -2.37
C THR A 259 2.57 13.79 -1.75
N LEU A 260 1.53 13.04 -2.16
CA LEU A 260 0.15 13.23 -1.72
C LEU A 260 -0.39 14.67 -1.97
N ASP A 261 0.08 15.32 -3.04
CA ASP A 261 -0.38 16.65 -3.48
C ASP A 261 -1.71 16.55 -4.24
N LEU A 262 -2.79 16.56 -3.46
CA LEU A 262 -4.16 16.50 -3.98
C LEU A 262 -4.54 17.69 -4.87
N LYS A 263 -3.89 18.84 -4.70
CA LYS A 263 -4.25 20.04 -5.44
C LYS A 263 -3.73 19.94 -6.86
N ASP A 264 -2.48 19.53 -7.01
CA ASP A 264 -1.83 19.47 -8.32
C ASP A 264 -2.25 18.19 -9.08
N VAL A 265 -2.46 17.04 -8.40
CA VAL A 265 -3.08 15.84 -9.02
C VAL A 265 -4.43 16.13 -9.67
N ALA A 266 -5.24 17.03 -9.09
CA ALA A 266 -6.53 17.38 -9.65
C ALA A 266 -6.47 18.03 -11.04
N ASN A 267 -5.28 18.52 -11.44
CA ASN A 267 -5.04 19.16 -12.74
C ASN A 267 -4.21 18.27 -13.70
N ASP A 268 -3.77 17.10 -13.25
CA ASP A 268 -2.98 16.18 -14.07
C ASP A 268 -3.86 15.42 -15.07
N GLU A 269 -3.22 14.93 -16.14
CA GLU A 269 -3.87 14.10 -17.14
C GLU A 269 -3.83 12.62 -16.73
N LEU A 270 -4.88 12.16 -16.06
CA LEU A 270 -5.14 10.74 -15.81
C LEU A 270 -6.64 10.43 -15.95
N CYS A 271 -7.01 9.25 -16.43
CA CYS A 271 -8.43 8.92 -16.61
C CYS A 271 -9.14 8.64 -15.26
N GLY A 272 -8.39 8.24 -14.24
CA GLY A 272 -8.87 7.86 -12.91
C GLY A 272 -8.64 8.92 -11.82
N VAL A 273 -8.67 10.22 -12.13
CA VAL A 273 -8.44 11.32 -11.16
C VAL A 273 -9.21 11.08 -9.86
N ILE A 274 -10.51 10.79 -9.97
CA ILE A 274 -11.40 10.64 -8.82
C ILE A 274 -11.06 9.40 -7.97
N PRO A 275 -10.91 8.18 -8.54
CA PRO A 275 -10.36 7.03 -7.81
C PRO A 275 -9.01 7.29 -7.13
N VAL A 276 -8.04 7.88 -7.84
CA VAL A 276 -6.69 8.13 -7.35
C VAL A 276 -6.70 9.10 -6.18
N MET A 277 -7.38 10.25 -6.33
CA MET A 277 -7.52 11.23 -5.25
C MET A 277 -8.25 10.65 -4.03
N THR A 278 -9.23 9.76 -4.24
CA THR A 278 -9.92 9.09 -3.14
C THR A 278 -8.95 8.22 -2.33
N VAL A 279 -8.08 7.46 -2.99
CA VAL A 279 -7.04 6.66 -2.32
C VAL A 279 -6.02 7.57 -1.62
N MET A 280 -5.59 8.67 -2.25
CA MET A 280 -4.67 9.63 -1.63
C MET A 280 -5.26 10.27 -0.35
N GLU A 281 -6.55 10.60 -0.35
CA GLU A 281 -7.23 11.12 0.84
C GLU A 281 -7.30 10.08 1.96
N ILE A 282 -7.59 8.82 1.64
CA ILE A 282 -7.55 7.72 2.61
C ILE A 282 -6.12 7.52 3.14
N ALA A 283 -5.13 7.57 2.25
CA ALA A 283 -3.72 7.47 2.61
C ALA A 283 -3.31 8.56 3.59
N ARG A 284 -3.72 9.82 3.38
CA ARG A 284 -3.47 10.92 4.33
C ARG A 284 -4.15 10.70 5.68
N MET A 285 -5.39 10.20 5.70
CA MET A 285 -6.11 9.90 6.96
C MET A 285 -5.46 8.75 7.74
N ARG A 286 -4.92 7.76 7.03
CA ARG A 286 -4.36 6.52 7.61
C ARG A 286 -2.83 6.54 7.77
N GLY A 287 -2.14 7.55 7.25
CA GLY A 287 -0.68 7.60 7.23
C GLY A 287 -0.05 6.56 6.30
N TRP A 288 -0.71 6.27 5.17
CA TRP A 288 -0.13 5.42 4.16
C TRP A 288 0.77 6.20 3.23
N THR A 289 1.84 5.56 2.80
CA THR A 289 2.85 6.17 1.97
C THR A 289 2.85 5.51 0.59
N PRO A 290 2.71 6.29 -0.48
CA PRO A 290 2.77 5.80 -1.84
C PRO A 290 4.21 5.49 -2.25
N LYS A 291 4.34 4.50 -3.12
CA LYS A 291 5.60 4.06 -3.69
C LYS A 291 5.38 3.65 -5.13
N LEU A 292 6.13 4.28 -6.04
CA LEU A 292 6.13 3.90 -7.44
C LEU A 292 6.77 2.51 -7.57
N MET A 293 6.09 1.59 -8.22
CA MET A 293 6.60 0.25 -8.48
C MET A 293 7.12 0.12 -9.91
N ASP A 294 6.41 0.68 -10.88
CA ASP A 294 6.84 0.74 -12.28
C ASP A 294 6.15 1.90 -12.99
N TYR A 295 6.83 2.42 -14.01
CA TYR A 295 6.27 3.39 -14.95
C TYR A 295 6.75 3.08 -16.36
N ARG A 296 5.82 3.05 -17.30
CA ARG A 296 6.06 2.84 -18.73
C ARG A 296 5.05 3.59 -19.56
N THR A 297 5.31 3.71 -20.85
CA THR A 297 4.32 4.12 -21.83
C THR A 297 3.98 2.96 -22.76
N SER A 298 2.88 3.06 -23.50
CA SER A 298 2.56 2.10 -24.57
C SER A 298 3.68 1.96 -25.61
N GLY A 299 4.50 2.99 -25.81
CA GLY A 299 5.67 2.97 -26.69
C GLY A 299 6.87 2.18 -26.14
N ASP A 300 6.84 1.79 -24.87
CA ASP A 300 7.83 0.89 -24.25
C ASP A 300 7.40 -0.59 -24.31
N THR A 301 6.21 -0.86 -24.83
CA THR A 301 5.64 -2.20 -24.96
C THR A 301 5.29 -2.50 -26.41
N ALA A 302 4.01 -2.57 -26.78
CA ALA A 302 3.57 -2.98 -28.11
C ALA A 302 3.16 -1.80 -29.03
N GLY A 303 3.21 -0.56 -28.54
CA GLY A 303 2.83 0.65 -29.27
C GLY A 303 4.00 1.36 -29.97
N ASP A 304 3.68 2.32 -30.84
CA ASP A 304 4.68 3.25 -31.38
C ASP A 304 4.96 4.42 -30.42
N LYS A 305 6.00 5.22 -30.69
CA LYS A 305 6.42 6.34 -29.83
C LYS A 305 5.86 7.71 -30.26
N ASN A 306 4.96 7.76 -31.24
CA ASN A 306 4.39 9.01 -31.75
C ASN A 306 3.20 9.49 -30.92
N GLN A 307 2.39 8.55 -30.42
CA GLN A 307 1.25 8.82 -29.55
C GLN A 307 1.13 7.69 -28.54
N VAL A 308 1.51 7.97 -27.30
CA VAL A 308 1.56 6.96 -26.24
C VAL A 308 0.52 7.20 -25.16
N VAL A 309 0.24 6.16 -24.39
CA VAL A 309 -0.51 6.24 -23.13
C VAL A 309 0.44 5.88 -21.99
N GLY A 310 0.42 6.66 -20.91
CA GLY A 310 1.23 6.44 -19.72
C GLY A 310 0.61 5.42 -18.77
N TYR A 311 1.44 4.58 -18.16
CA TYR A 311 1.05 3.56 -17.19
C TYR A 311 1.94 3.65 -15.97
N ALA A 312 1.35 3.73 -14.78
CA ALA A 312 2.07 3.63 -13.52
C ALA A 312 1.42 2.59 -12.61
N SER A 313 2.24 1.84 -11.90
CA SER A 313 1.80 1.04 -10.76
C SER A 313 2.38 1.63 -9.49
N ILE A 314 1.52 2.03 -8.56
CA ILE A 314 1.91 2.68 -7.30
C ILE A 314 1.28 1.92 -6.15
N VAL A 315 2.08 1.48 -5.20
CA VAL A 315 1.62 0.75 -4.00
C VAL A 315 1.63 1.70 -2.81
N PHE A 316 0.56 1.68 -2.02
CA PHE A 316 0.47 2.36 -0.73
C PHE A 316 0.67 1.34 0.36
N HIS A 317 1.54 1.65 1.32
CA HIS A 317 1.80 0.82 2.49
C HIS A 317 1.68 1.64 3.76
N ASP A 318 1.64 0.97 4.92
CA ASP A 318 1.85 1.67 6.18
C ASP A 318 3.25 2.31 6.17
N GLY A 319 3.32 3.60 6.47
CA GLY A 319 4.57 4.35 6.56
C GLY A 319 4.60 5.19 7.84
N LEU A 320 5.45 6.21 7.87
CA LEU A 320 5.27 7.26 8.88
C LEU A 320 4.01 8.03 8.55
N ASN A 321 3.14 8.20 9.55
CA ASN A 321 1.96 9.04 9.40
C ASN A 321 2.34 10.53 9.56
N SER A 322 1.40 11.43 9.25
CA SER A 322 1.67 12.87 9.31
C SER A 322 2.06 13.38 10.70
N GLU A 323 1.61 12.74 11.79
CA GLU A 323 2.02 13.12 13.16
C GLU A 323 3.48 12.73 13.44
N GLU A 324 3.92 11.56 12.92
CA GLU A 324 5.29 11.09 13.01
C GLU A 324 6.24 11.92 12.14
N GLU A 325 5.82 12.28 10.93
CA GLU A 325 6.56 13.20 10.04
C GLU A 325 6.74 14.57 10.68
N GLU A 326 5.64 15.17 11.17
CA GLU A 326 5.67 16.47 11.86
C GLU A 326 6.54 16.42 13.12
N PHE A 327 6.48 15.32 13.87
CA PHE A 327 7.35 15.09 15.02
C PHE A 327 8.82 15.07 14.62
N LEU A 328 9.20 14.35 13.55
CA LEU A 328 10.59 14.28 13.09
C LEU A 328 11.09 15.62 12.55
N LEU A 329 10.26 16.39 11.84
CA LEU A 329 10.59 17.74 11.40
C LEU A 329 10.81 18.68 12.59
N THR A 330 9.90 18.67 13.56
CA THR A 330 10.03 19.45 14.79
C THR A 330 11.30 19.07 15.55
N LEU A 331 11.60 17.76 15.64
CA LEU A 331 12.79 17.27 16.30
C LEU A 331 14.08 17.71 15.58
N ALA A 332 14.08 17.69 14.25
CA ALA A 332 15.19 18.21 13.45
C ALA A 332 15.40 19.72 13.67
N ARG A 333 14.31 20.51 13.65
CA ARG A 333 14.29 21.95 13.95
C ARG A 333 14.84 22.26 15.34
N ASP A 334 14.30 21.62 16.37
CA ASP A 334 14.74 21.79 17.76
C ASP A 334 16.22 21.41 17.92
N THR A 335 16.66 20.38 17.20
CA THR A 335 18.06 19.94 17.20
C THR A 335 18.98 20.97 16.55
N LEU A 336 18.58 21.50 15.40
CA LEU A 336 19.30 22.58 14.71
C LEU A 336 19.44 23.79 15.62
N GLU A 337 18.33 24.32 16.15
CA GLU A 337 18.32 25.53 16.96
C GLU A 337 19.15 25.38 18.24
N LYS A 338 18.97 24.28 18.98
CA LYS A 338 19.74 24.04 20.21
C LYS A 338 21.22 23.86 19.95
N ARG A 339 21.57 23.18 18.85
CA ARG A 339 22.96 22.99 18.48
C ARG A 339 23.62 24.32 18.13
N VAL A 340 22.96 25.15 17.32
CA VAL A 340 23.51 26.43 16.86
C VAL A 340 23.57 27.47 17.99
N ARG A 341 22.52 27.61 18.81
CA ARG A 341 22.46 28.62 19.88
C ARG A 341 23.23 28.24 21.14
N PHE A 342 23.23 26.95 21.50
CA PHE A 342 23.71 26.49 22.81
C PHE A 342 24.73 25.36 22.77
N ASN A 343 25.03 24.80 21.58
CA ASN A 343 25.85 23.60 21.41
C ASN A 343 25.31 22.39 22.21
N GLU A 344 23.97 22.27 22.28
CA GLU A 344 23.26 21.20 22.98
C GLU A 344 22.40 20.36 22.02
N THR A 345 21.84 19.26 22.52
CA THR A 345 20.79 18.46 21.83
C THR A 345 19.49 18.50 22.64
N PRO A 346 18.31 18.53 21.99
CA PRO A 346 17.04 18.54 22.70
C PRO A 346 16.82 17.25 23.51
N LYS A 347 16.04 17.37 24.59
CA LYS A 347 15.47 16.22 25.27
C LYS A 347 14.25 15.79 24.46
N VAL A 348 14.14 14.49 24.20
CA VAL A 348 13.02 13.93 23.44
C VAL A 348 11.91 13.53 24.41
N ASP A 349 10.68 13.88 24.07
CA ASP A 349 9.50 13.40 24.78
C ASP A 349 9.21 11.95 24.36
N GLU A 350 9.57 11.00 25.23
CA GLU A 350 9.40 9.57 24.96
C GLU A 350 7.94 9.15 24.78
N SER A 351 6.98 9.93 25.30
CA SER A 351 5.55 9.63 25.15
C SER A 351 5.05 9.78 23.70
N ARG A 352 5.78 10.55 22.88
CA ARG A 352 5.49 10.77 21.45
C ARG A 352 6.22 9.78 20.54
N LEU A 353 7.11 8.93 21.08
CA LEU A 353 7.87 7.98 20.29
C LEU A 353 7.08 6.69 20.05
N THR A 354 6.56 6.55 18.83
CA THR A 354 5.98 5.30 18.34
C THR A 354 7.05 4.22 18.17
N GLU A 355 6.62 2.96 18.02
CA GLU A 355 7.54 1.85 17.77
C GLU A 355 8.29 1.98 16.44
N ARG A 356 7.69 2.61 15.42
CA ARG A 356 8.37 2.92 14.16
C ARG A 356 9.51 3.91 14.34
N LEU A 357 9.30 4.96 15.14
CA LEU A 357 10.34 5.95 15.42
C LEU A 357 11.49 5.38 16.25
N LYS A 358 11.21 4.39 17.11
CA LYS A 358 12.20 3.66 17.93
C LYS A 358 12.95 2.56 17.17
N ALA A 359 12.37 2.04 16.09
CA ALA A 359 13.02 1.06 15.24
C ALA A 359 14.24 1.67 14.55
N ASP A 360 15.23 0.84 14.26
CA ASP A 360 16.42 1.28 13.54
C ASP A 360 16.06 1.78 12.14
N GLY A 361 16.56 2.96 11.78
CA GLY A 361 16.23 3.63 10.52
C GLY A 361 17.40 4.41 9.94
N ALA A 362 17.38 4.57 8.62
CA ALA A 362 18.32 5.38 7.86
C ALA A 362 17.61 6.65 7.39
N CYS A 363 18.27 7.80 7.45
CA CYS A 363 17.69 9.04 6.92
C CYS A 363 18.75 10.02 6.43
N PHE A 364 18.30 10.97 5.61
CA PHE A 364 19.01 12.21 5.29
C PHE A 364 18.24 13.38 5.89
N VAL A 365 18.98 14.38 6.38
CA VAL A 365 18.44 15.70 6.72
C VAL A 365 19.04 16.70 5.76
N THR A 366 18.16 17.42 5.08
CA THR A 366 18.49 18.42 4.08
C THR A 366 18.00 19.78 4.55
N TYR A 367 18.87 20.78 4.46
CA TYR A 367 18.55 22.18 4.71
C TYR A 367 18.54 22.94 3.40
N HIS A 368 17.55 23.80 3.25
CA HIS A 368 17.44 24.74 2.14
C HIS A 368 17.38 26.17 2.69
N GLU A 369 18.12 27.09 2.09
CA GLU A 369 18.04 28.53 2.40
C GLU A 369 17.58 29.24 1.13
N ASN A 370 16.46 29.96 1.18
CA ASN A 370 15.85 30.60 0.01
C ASN A 370 15.58 29.67 -1.20
N GLY A 371 15.45 28.36 -0.94
CA GLY A 371 15.27 27.33 -1.98
C GLY A 371 16.56 26.68 -2.49
N ASP A 372 17.72 27.22 -2.13
CA ASP A 372 19.02 26.65 -2.47
C ASP A 372 19.50 25.67 -1.39
N LEU A 373 20.25 24.64 -1.79
CA LEU A 373 20.81 23.67 -0.86
C LEU A 373 21.80 24.33 0.12
N ARG A 374 21.55 24.21 1.42
CA ARG A 374 22.36 24.77 2.51
C ARG A 374 23.15 23.72 3.31
N GLY A 375 22.72 22.46 3.24
CA GLY A 375 23.39 21.31 3.86
C GLY A 375 22.59 20.04 3.59
N CYS A 376 23.26 18.90 3.43
CA CYS A 376 22.57 17.61 3.29
C CYS A 376 23.50 16.47 3.72
N ILE A 377 23.20 15.86 4.86
CA ILE A 377 23.94 14.73 5.42
C ILE A 377 22.98 13.64 5.87
N GLY A 378 23.39 12.39 5.71
CA GLY A 378 22.58 11.24 6.06
C GLY A 378 23.36 9.96 6.23
N HIS A 379 22.64 8.94 6.71
CA HIS A 379 23.07 7.56 6.77
C HIS A 379 22.31 6.75 5.72
N LEU A 380 23.03 5.87 5.00
CA LEU A 380 22.42 4.92 4.05
C LEU A 380 22.01 3.60 4.72
N GLU A 381 22.49 3.33 5.93
CA GLU A 381 22.22 2.10 6.67
C GLU A 381 21.57 2.43 8.02
N ALA A 382 20.59 1.61 8.40
CA ALA A 382 19.91 1.71 9.69
C ALA A 382 20.83 1.18 10.80
N ARG A 383 21.48 2.09 11.53
CA ARG A 383 22.44 1.77 12.60
C ARG A 383 21.99 2.23 13.98
N MET A 384 20.87 2.94 14.05
CA MET A 384 20.30 3.49 15.27
C MET A 384 18.81 3.78 15.08
N PRO A 385 18.06 3.98 16.19
CA PRO A 385 16.66 4.39 16.13
C PRO A 385 16.44 5.60 15.23
N LEU A 386 15.39 5.57 14.41
CA LEU A 386 15.14 6.59 13.39
C LEU A 386 15.15 8.02 13.96
N TYR A 387 14.49 8.25 15.11
CA TYR A 387 14.49 9.58 15.72
C TYR A 387 15.90 10.09 16.10
N LYS A 388 16.80 9.19 16.52
CA LYS A 388 18.21 9.53 16.80
C LYS A 388 18.97 9.80 15.51
N CYS A 389 18.71 9.01 14.47
CA CYS A 389 19.30 9.19 13.15
C CYS A 389 18.98 10.60 12.60
N VAL A 390 17.73 11.05 12.76
CA VAL A 390 17.30 12.42 12.39
C VAL A 390 18.05 13.48 13.20
N MET A 391 18.11 13.35 14.54
CA MET A 391 18.85 14.30 15.38
C MET A 391 20.33 14.40 15.01
N GLU A 392 20.99 13.26 14.80
CA GLU A 392 22.41 13.21 14.45
C GLU A 392 22.67 13.88 13.09
N ASN A 393 21.87 13.54 12.09
CA ASN A 393 22.00 14.09 10.75
C ASN A 393 21.60 15.56 10.66
N ALA A 394 20.68 16.02 11.51
CA ALA A 394 20.36 17.44 11.64
C ALA A 394 21.59 18.25 12.12
N VAL A 395 22.36 17.73 13.08
CA VAL A 395 23.63 18.36 13.51
C VAL A 395 24.66 18.30 12.39
N ASN A 396 24.84 17.13 11.76
CA ASN A 396 25.86 16.96 10.75
C ASN A 396 25.62 17.84 9.52
N ALA A 397 24.38 17.93 9.04
CA ALA A 397 24.01 18.79 7.91
C ALA A 397 24.26 20.29 8.20
N ALA A 398 24.14 20.72 9.47
CA ALA A 398 24.35 22.11 9.86
C ALA A 398 25.81 22.46 10.12
N ILE A 399 26.56 21.56 10.77
CA ILE A 399 27.87 21.87 11.36
C ILE A 399 29.02 21.17 10.65
N HIS A 400 28.78 19.98 10.12
CA HIS A 400 29.85 19.08 9.63
C HIS A 400 29.79 18.80 8.13
N ASP A 401 28.87 19.40 7.38
CA ASP A 401 28.84 19.28 5.93
C ASP A 401 30.03 20.04 5.31
N PRO A 402 31.04 19.35 4.74
CA PRO A 402 32.29 19.98 4.31
C PRO A 402 32.11 20.92 3.10
N ARG A 403 30.94 20.88 2.45
CA ARG A 403 30.62 21.75 1.32
C ARG A 403 30.23 23.17 1.75
N PHE A 404 29.86 23.35 3.02
CA PHE A 404 29.31 24.60 3.54
C PHE A 404 30.02 25.02 4.83
N ASN A 405 29.94 26.32 5.15
CA ASN A 405 30.33 26.78 6.47
C ASN A 405 29.26 26.37 7.50
N PRO A 406 29.64 26.15 8.78
CA PRO A 406 28.68 25.86 9.83
C PRO A 406 27.57 26.93 9.89
N VAL A 407 26.32 26.47 10.03
CA VAL A 407 25.13 27.33 10.15
C VAL A 407 25.27 28.26 11.35
N LYS A 408 24.93 29.53 11.16
CA LYS A 408 24.91 30.57 12.18
C LYS A 408 23.50 30.87 12.65
N GLU A 409 23.39 31.46 13.83
CA GLU A 409 22.12 31.80 14.45
C GLU A 409 21.22 32.70 13.57
N ALA A 410 21.82 33.61 12.81
CA ALA A 410 21.08 34.51 11.91
C ALA A 410 20.44 33.82 10.70
N GLU A 411 20.84 32.57 10.39
CA GLU A 411 20.30 31.79 9.27
C GLU A 411 19.11 30.92 9.69
N LEU A 412 18.87 30.75 11.00
CA LEU A 412 17.93 29.75 11.52
C LEU A 412 16.50 29.91 11.00
N ASP A 413 16.02 31.15 10.94
CA ASP A 413 14.64 31.47 10.54
C ASP A 413 14.42 31.33 9.02
N GLU A 414 15.48 31.34 8.22
CA GLU A 414 15.43 31.27 6.75
C GLU A 414 15.68 29.84 6.21
N ILE A 415 16.20 28.95 7.07
CA ILE A 415 16.42 27.55 6.73
C ILE A 415 15.08 26.82 6.73
N GLY A 416 14.73 26.16 5.63
CA GLY A 416 13.71 25.11 5.59
C GLY A 416 14.34 23.72 5.74
N ILE A 417 13.64 22.82 6.43
CA ILE A 417 14.10 21.46 6.70
C ILE A 417 13.30 20.44 5.87
N GLU A 418 14.03 19.49 5.29
CA GLU A 418 13.51 18.28 4.66
C GLU A 418 14.18 17.05 5.29
N VAL A 419 13.39 16.00 5.49
CA VAL A 419 13.85 14.70 5.98
C VAL A 419 13.49 13.63 4.95
N SER A 420 14.46 12.78 4.61
CA SER A 420 14.26 11.62 3.74
C SER A 420 14.53 10.34 4.53
N VAL A 421 13.50 9.56 4.85
CA VAL A 421 13.63 8.27 5.57
C VAL A 421 13.76 7.14 4.57
N LEU A 422 14.81 6.32 4.69
CA LEU A 422 15.23 5.40 3.64
C LEU A 422 14.83 3.95 3.92
N THR A 423 14.54 3.22 2.84
CA THR A 423 14.58 1.75 2.87
C THR A 423 16.03 1.26 2.89
N PRO A 424 16.31 0.04 3.40
CA PRO A 424 17.63 -0.57 3.26
C PRO A 424 18.05 -0.66 1.79
N PRO A 425 19.28 -0.26 1.43
CA PRO A 425 19.78 -0.44 0.07
C PRO A 425 19.92 -1.92 -0.30
N ALA A 426 19.47 -2.26 -1.50
CA ALA A 426 19.64 -3.58 -2.10
C ALA A 426 20.48 -3.47 -3.36
N GLU A 427 21.34 -4.47 -3.62
CA GLU A 427 22.06 -4.56 -4.89
C GLU A 427 21.05 -4.71 -6.03
N LEU A 428 21.31 -4.05 -7.18
CA LEU A 428 20.52 -4.15 -8.40
C LEU A 428 21.31 -4.97 -9.44
N PRO A 429 21.12 -6.30 -9.50
CA PRO A 429 21.83 -7.14 -10.45
C PRO A 429 21.45 -6.77 -11.88
N HIS A 430 22.45 -6.57 -12.73
CA HIS A 430 22.27 -6.24 -14.13
C HIS A 430 23.31 -6.95 -15.00
N LYS A 431 22.92 -7.26 -16.25
CA LYS A 431 23.75 -7.97 -17.22
C LYS A 431 24.76 -7.02 -17.87
N ASP A 432 24.30 -5.83 -18.23
CA ASP A 432 25.06 -4.80 -18.91
C ASP A 432 24.45 -3.40 -18.66
N ALA A 433 25.02 -2.39 -19.32
CA ALA A 433 24.61 -1.00 -19.18
C ALA A 433 23.18 -0.73 -19.67
N ASP A 434 22.70 -1.43 -20.70
CA ASP A 434 21.35 -1.21 -21.22
C ASP A 434 20.31 -1.88 -20.30
N ASP A 435 20.58 -3.10 -19.82
CA ASP A 435 19.75 -3.78 -18.80
C ASP A 435 19.65 -2.95 -17.50
N LEU A 436 20.75 -2.31 -17.07
CA LEU A 436 20.72 -1.39 -15.93
C LEU A 436 19.78 -0.20 -16.17
N LEU A 437 19.85 0.42 -17.35
CA LEU A 437 19.01 1.55 -17.70
C LEU A 437 17.53 1.16 -17.79
N GLU A 438 17.22 -0.06 -18.21
CA GLU A 438 15.85 -0.58 -18.22
C GLU A 438 15.31 -0.78 -16.79
N LYS A 439 16.14 -1.30 -15.88
CA LYS A 439 15.74 -1.63 -14.49
C LYS A 439 15.60 -0.43 -13.55
N LEU A 440 16.34 0.65 -13.79
CA LEU A 440 16.25 1.86 -12.97
C LEU A 440 14.94 2.60 -13.23
N THR A 441 14.21 2.97 -12.19
CA THR A 441 12.96 3.70 -12.28
C THR A 441 13.15 5.11 -11.69
N PRO A 442 13.07 6.17 -12.52
CA PRO A 442 13.10 7.56 -12.05
C PRO A 442 12.03 7.82 -10.99
N LEU A 443 12.30 8.76 -10.07
CA LEU A 443 11.49 9.09 -8.89
C LEU A 443 11.30 7.97 -7.85
N ARG A 444 11.52 6.70 -8.22
CA ARG A 444 11.52 5.56 -7.28
C ARG A 444 12.88 5.34 -6.65
N ASP A 445 13.92 5.23 -7.48
CA ASP A 445 15.20 4.68 -7.05
C ASP A 445 16.18 5.77 -6.61
N GLY A 446 16.51 5.81 -5.32
CA GLY A 446 17.78 6.36 -4.86
C GLY A 446 18.89 5.42 -5.28
N VAL A 447 19.98 5.94 -5.84
CA VAL A 447 21.05 5.11 -6.43
C VAL A 447 22.35 5.32 -5.69
N ILE A 448 22.99 4.22 -5.30
CA ILE A 448 24.36 4.18 -4.77
C ILE A 448 25.24 3.53 -5.84
N ILE A 449 26.33 4.22 -6.20
CA ILE A 449 27.38 3.67 -7.05
C ILE A 449 28.59 3.38 -6.18
N GLN A 450 29.08 2.13 -6.23
CA GLN A 450 30.33 1.69 -5.62
C GLN A 450 31.29 1.19 -6.70
N SER A 451 32.35 1.94 -6.97
CA SER A 451 33.36 1.63 -7.99
C SER A 451 34.76 1.70 -7.38
N GLY A 452 35.30 0.56 -6.98
CA GLY A 452 36.60 0.48 -6.29
C GLY A 452 36.55 1.21 -4.94
N TYR A 453 37.36 2.27 -4.78
CA TYR A 453 37.37 3.11 -3.57
C TYR A 453 36.33 4.24 -3.59
N TYR A 454 35.66 4.46 -4.73
CA TYR A 454 34.69 5.54 -4.89
C TYR A 454 33.30 5.06 -4.52
N GLN A 455 32.61 5.86 -3.69
CA GLN A 455 31.20 5.67 -3.39
C GLN A 455 30.47 7.01 -3.49
N SER A 456 29.29 6.99 -4.09
CA SER A 456 28.40 8.15 -4.14
C SER A 456 26.95 7.71 -4.13
N THR A 457 26.07 8.63 -3.74
CA THR A 457 24.63 8.39 -3.73
C THR A 457 23.86 9.61 -4.21
N TYR A 458 22.75 9.38 -4.90
CA TYR A 458 21.68 10.36 -5.11
C TYR A 458 20.37 9.84 -4.52
N LEU A 459 19.62 10.74 -3.89
CA LEU A 459 18.28 10.49 -3.39
C LEU A 459 17.28 10.43 -4.55
N PRO A 460 16.10 9.78 -4.39
CA PRO A 460 15.09 9.72 -5.44
C PRO A 460 14.68 11.08 -6.02
N GLN A 461 14.57 12.14 -5.21
CA GLN A 461 14.16 13.47 -5.72
C GLN A 461 15.13 14.11 -6.73
N VAL A 462 16.37 13.61 -6.84
CA VAL A 462 17.34 14.13 -7.82
C VAL A 462 16.91 13.82 -9.26
N TRP A 463 16.05 12.81 -9.46
CA TRP A 463 15.48 12.49 -10.77
C TRP A 463 14.68 13.63 -11.37
N GLU A 464 14.07 14.51 -10.57
CA GLU A 464 13.34 15.69 -11.06
C GLU A 464 14.26 16.66 -11.80
N GLN A 465 15.51 16.78 -11.34
CA GLN A 465 16.51 17.66 -11.93
C GLN A 465 17.25 16.99 -13.10
N ILE A 466 17.44 15.67 -13.03
CA ILE A 466 18.19 14.88 -14.01
C ILE A 466 17.38 13.65 -14.42
N PRO A 467 16.28 13.80 -15.20
CA PRO A 467 15.40 12.69 -15.55
C PRO A 467 16.04 11.70 -16.53
N ASN A 468 17.10 12.11 -17.23
CA ASN A 468 17.81 11.22 -18.14
C ASN A 468 18.71 10.24 -17.37
N LYS A 469 18.37 8.94 -17.39
CA LYS A 469 19.10 7.87 -16.69
C LYS A 469 20.61 7.83 -16.97
N LYS A 470 21.04 8.03 -18.22
CA LYS A 470 22.47 8.03 -18.58
C LYS A 470 23.19 9.21 -17.94
N GLU A 471 22.59 10.39 -18.00
CA GLU A 471 23.18 11.60 -17.41
C GLU A 471 23.18 11.52 -15.88
N PHE A 472 22.09 11.02 -15.27
CA PHE A 472 21.98 10.81 -13.83
C PHE A 472 23.12 9.93 -13.30
N LEU A 473 23.32 8.75 -13.88
CA LEU A 473 24.39 7.84 -13.48
C LEU A 473 25.78 8.44 -13.74
N SER A 474 25.92 9.19 -14.83
CA SER A 474 27.20 9.81 -15.18
C SER A 474 27.60 10.91 -14.21
N GLN A 475 26.67 11.78 -13.85
CA GLN A 475 26.89 12.81 -12.84
C GLN A 475 27.12 12.19 -11.46
N LEU A 476 26.43 11.10 -11.14
CA LEU A 476 26.64 10.38 -9.88
C LEU A 476 28.07 9.82 -9.79
N CYS A 477 28.58 9.16 -10.83
CA CYS A 477 29.98 8.74 -10.89
C CYS A 477 30.94 9.90 -10.63
N MET A 478 30.74 11.04 -11.30
CA MET A 478 31.59 12.22 -11.15
C MET A 478 31.53 12.82 -9.74
N LYS A 479 30.34 12.85 -9.13
CA LYS A 479 30.15 13.28 -7.73
C LYS A 479 30.97 12.44 -6.76
N GLY A 480 31.09 11.14 -7.02
CA GLY A 480 31.93 10.22 -6.24
C GLY A 480 33.42 10.33 -6.50
N GLY A 481 33.86 11.16 -7.46
CA GLY A 481 35.25 11.27 -7.90
C GLY A 481 35.71 10.17 -8.87
N ALA A 482 34.79 9.33 -9.35
CA ALA A 482 35.08 8.32 -10.37
C ALA A 482 34.97 8.90 -11.80
N GLY A 483 35.45 8.14 -12.80
CA GLY A 483 35.27 8.51 -14.21
C GLY A 483 33.78 8.57 -14.60
N ARG A 484 33.42 9.48 -15.52
CA ARG A 484 32.02 9.75 -15.92
C ARG A 484 31.19 8.50 -16.19
N ASP A 485 31.76 7.50 -16.84
CA ASP A 485 31.06 6.27 -17.24
C ASP A 485 31.38 5.07 -16.34
N CYS A 486 31.76 5.30 -15.07
CA CYS A 486 32.11 4.22 -14.14
C CYS A 486 30.98 3.18 -13.98
N TRP A 487 29.74 3.62 -14.13
CA TRP A 487 28.53 2.78 -14.07
C TRP A 487 28.43 1.75 -15.19
N LYS A 488 29.20 1.90 -16.28
CA LYS A 488 29.29 0.90 -17.37
C LYS A 488 30.30 -0.20 -17.09
N ASN A 489 31.12 -0.07 -16.04
CA ASN A 489 32.11 -1.08 -15.68
C ASN A 489 31.41 -2.25 -14.97
N PRO A 490 31.58 -3.50 -15.43
CA PRO A 490 31.00 -4.68 -14.76
C PRO A 490 31.41 -4.87 -13.29
N GLU A 491 32.53 -4.29 -12.84
CA GLU A 491 32.95 -4.35 -11.44
C GLU A 491 32.24 -3.32 -10.54
N THR A 492 31.53 -2.36 -11.13
CA THR A 492 30.81 -1.34 -10.39
C THR A 492 29.52 -1.92 -9.83
N LYS A 493 29.36 -1.89 -8.51
CA LYS A 493 28.11 -2.26 -7.87
C LYS A 493 27.14 -1.10 -7.89
N ILE A 494 25.91 -1.41 -8.29
CA ILE A 494 24.78 -0.49 -8.22
C ILE A 494 23.86 -1.01 -7.13
N LEU A 495 23.59 -0.19 -6.14
CA LEU A 495 22.54 -0.46 -5.15
C LEU A 495 21.45 0.57 -5.31
N THR A 496 20.21 0.14 -5.07
CA THR A 496 19.04 1.01 -5.05
C THR A 496 18.38 0.99 -3.68
N TYR A 497 17.82 2.12 -3.29
CA TYR A 497 16.97 2.29 -2.11
C TYR A 497 15.86 3.27 -2.46
N GLN A 498 14.93 3.46 -1.55
CA GLN A 498 13.83 4.41 -1.73
C GLN A 498 13.69 5.28 -0.50
N ALA A 499 12.94 6.37 -0.61
CA ALA A 499 12.79 7.34 0.45
C ALA A 499 11.35 7.81 0.62
N GLN A 500 10.88 7.87 1.86
CA GLN A 500 9.74 8.71 2.25
C GLN A 500 10.29 10.10 2.55
N VAL A 501 9.88 11.10 1.77
CA VAL A 501 10.41 12.47 1.83
C VAL A 501 9.31 13.43 2.30
N PHE A 502 9.63 14.24 3.31
CA PHE A 502 8.71 15.24 3.85
C PHE A 502 9.49 16.47 4.31
N SER A 503 8.86 17.64 4.19
CA SER A 503 9.50 18.93 4.49
C SER A 503 8.58 19.85 5.30
N GLU A 504 9.16 20.84 5.96
CA GLU A 504 8.39 21.91 6.60
C GLU A 504 7.56 22.67 5.56
N LYS A 505 6.31 22.97 5.91
CA LYS A 505 5.46 23.81 5.08
C LYS A 505 5.98 25.24 5.16
N LYS A 506 6.25 25.89 4.01
CA LYS A 506 6.49 27.34 3.99
C LYS A 506 5.23 28.02 4.53
N GLU A 507 5.34 28.71 5.65
CA GLU A 507 4.29 29.65 6.06
C GLU A 507 4.18 30.72 4.97
N THR A 508 3.14 30.64 4.15
CA THR A 508 2.71 31.79 3.34
C THR A 508 2.28 32.87 4.32
N LYS A 509 3.19 33.80 4.62
CA LYS A 509 2.87 35.05 5.31
C LYS A 509 1.94 35.93 4.50
#